data_AF-A0A2J7QSI1-F1
#
_entry.id   AF-A0A2J7QSI1-F1
#
_cell.length_a   1.000
_cell.length_b   1.000
_cell.length_c   1.000
_cell.angle_alpha   90.00
_cell.angle_beta   90.00
_cell.angle_gamma   90.00
#
_symmetry.space_group_name_H-M   'P 1'
#
loop_
_entity.id
_entity.type
_entity.pdbx_description
1 polymer ?
#
loop_
_entity_poly.entity_id
_entity_poly.type
_entity_poly.pdbx_seq_one_letter_code
_entity_poly.pdbx_strand_id
1 'polypeptide(L)'
;MGEVEEVQGRKDVMLERDPSVEDSEQPKPVVVHIPRVAARTITGPANLQNQGAIDWGHHGLLAYGSNYTIVVIDTKNVQPIQCLDKHKSMVNKVLWERSNRNKAADEPSSLQLVSSDTTGHIIVWDVVLGNPRTVLQEGNKPILDMEWVSGFDNGEQMLAALHPPYALVIWDIRNKTKLWKKTYTETLVSFSFDPFTPSKLAFLCSDCLLFVDDFTLSKVPSSNGRKFYISSPRSNPSASSARGSISNLTSVGLEEKQRTRDRLRRLMKDLVVGETKPKPDDYMTVSECLQLEYHHSLRHHILLVYAREVLILDLHINQTVGIIPLEKTASPLLQVL
;
A
#
# COMPACT_ATOMS: atom_id res chain seq x y z
N MET A 1 -57.92 -34.59 -41.06
CA MET A 1 -57.43 -34.20 -39.72
C MET A 1 -56.09 -34.89 -39.58
N GLY A 2 -54.95 -34.25 -39.82
CA GLY A 2 -54.57 -32.90 -39.43
C GLY A 2 -53.34 -33.07 -38.54
N GLU A 3 -52.18 -32.95 -39.20
CA GLU A 3 -50.78 -32.88 -38.77
C GLU A 3 -50.45 -32.86 -37.26
N VAL A 4 -49.50 -33.71 -36.86
CA VAL A 4 -48.67 -33.55 -35.66
C VAL A 4 -47.27 -33.19 -36.16
N GLU A 5 -46.89 -31.92 -35.99
CA GLU A 5 -45.55 -31.43 -36.31
C GLU A 5 -44.51 -31.86 -35.26
N GLU A 6 -43.32 -32.07 -35.81
CA GLU A 6 -42.15 -32.74 -35.28
C GLU A 6 -41.31 -31.79 -34.40
N VAL A 7 -40.98 -32.21 -33.18
CA VAL A 7 -40.07 -31.47 -32.27
C VAL A 7 -38.63 -31.79 -32.68
N GLN A 8 -38.00 -30.88 -33.41
CA GLN A 8 -36.59 -30.95 -33.81
C GLN A 8 -35.67 -30.80 -32.58
N GLY A 9 -35.15 -31.92 -32.08
CA GLY A 9 -34.06 -31.96 -31.11
C GLY A 9 -32.74 -31.49 -31.74
N ARG A 10 -32.15 -30.43 -31.18
CA ARG A 10 -30.77 -30.02 -31.49
C ARG A 10 -29.81 -31.10 -30.98
N LYS A 11 -29.05 -31.69 -31.91
CA LYS A 11 -27.96 -32.62 -31.62
C LYS A 11 -26.78 -31.86 -31.01
N ASP A 12 -26.35 -32.31 -29.84
CA ASP A 12 -25.07 -31.92 -29.24
C ASP A 12 -23.93 -32.40 -30.15
N VAL A 13 -23.24 -31.44 -30.78
CA VAL A 13 -21.99 -31.70 -31.47
C VAL A 13 -20.88 -31.62 -30.42
N MET A 14 -20.44 -32.78 -29.94
CA MET A 14 -19.17 -32.94 -29.24
C MET A 14 -18.05 -32.46 -30.18
N LEU A 15 -17.49 -31.29 -29.90
CA LEU A 15 -16.20 -30.88 -30.45
C LEU A 15 -15.11 -31.71 -29.77
N GLU A 16 -14.56 -32.66 -30.52
CA GLU A 16 -13.32 -33.37 -30.16
C GLU A 16 -12.22 -32.33 -29.90
N ARG A 17 -11.54 -32.45 -28.74
CA ARG A 17 -10.39 -31.61 -28.43
C ARG A 17 -9.21 -32.06 -29.29
N ASP A 18 -8.65 -31.13 -30.05
CA ASP A 18 -7.36 -31.31 -30.73
C ASP A 18 -6.27 -31.69 -29.71
N PRO A 19 -5.54 -32.80 -29.92
CA PRO A 19 -4.49 -33.25 -29.00
C PRO A 19 -3.16 -32.49 -29.17
N SER A 20 -3.16 -31.33 -29.83
CA SER A 20 -1.94 -30.54 -30.12
C SER A 20 -1.92 -29.15 -29.48
N VAL A 21 -2.75 -28.90 -28.46
CA VAL A 21 -2.60 -27.72 -27.62
C VAL A 21 -1.66 -28.10 -26.48
N GLU A 22 -0.37 -27.79 -26.65
CA GLU A 22 0.62 -27.83 -25.58
C GLU A 22 0.05 -27.10 -24.35
N ASP A 23 -0.06 -27.82 -23.24
CA ASP A 23 -0.36 -27.25 -21.93
C ASP A 23 0.60 -26.08 -21.70
N SER A 24 0.10 -24.86 -21.84
CA SER A 24 0.84 -23.66 -21.43
C SER A 24 1.16 -23.84 -19.95
N GLU A 25 2.44 -24.09 -19.65
CA GLU A 25 2.94 -24.27 -18.29
C GLU A 25 2.39 -23.14 -17.41
N GLN A 26 1.48 -23.49 -16.50
CA GLN A 26 1.15 -22.61 -15.40
C GLN A 26 2.46 -22.32 -14.67
N PRO A 27 2.82 -21.05 -14.43
CA PRO A 27 4.07 -20.72 -13.76
C PRO A 27 4.05 -21.39 -12.38
N LYS A 28 4.90 -22.41 -12.22
CA LYS A 28 5.07 -23.09 -10.93
C LYS A 28 5.50 -22.03 -9.91
N PRO A 29 4.91 -22.02 -8.70
CA PRO A 29 5.33 -21.08 -7.67
C PRO A 29 6.83 -21.27 -7.42
N VAL A 30 7.61 -20.20 -7.59
CA VAL A 30 9.05 -20.22 -7.32
C VAL A 30 9.23 -20.49 -5.83
N VAL A 31 9.55 -21.73 -5.48
CA VAL A 31 9.89 -22.11 -4.11
C VAL A 31 11.33 -21.68 -3.89
N VAL A 32 11.52 -20.49 -3.32
CA VAL A 32 12.85 -20.04 -2.89
C VAL A 32 13.30 -20.93 -1.73
N HIS A 33 14.20 -21.88 -1.98
CA HIS A 33 14.88 -22.64 -0.93
C HIS A 33 15.94 -21.77 -0.28
N ILE A 34 15.52 -20.99 0.72
CA ILE A 34 16.42 -20.20 1.55
C ILE A 34 17.06 -21.14 2.57
N PRO A 35 18.40 -21.24 2.62
CA PRO A 35 19.07 -21.96 3.70
C PRO A 35 18.60 -21.38 5.03
N ARG A 36 18.01 -22.22 5.89
CA ARG A 36 17.54 -21.78 7.20
C ARG A 36 18.75 -21.41 8.04
N VAL A 37 19.01 -20.12 8.18
CA VAL A 37 20.01 -19.63 9.13
C VAL A 37 19.31 -19.62 10.49
N ALA A 38 19.83 -20.39 11.45
CA ALA A 38 19.29 -20.38 12.81
C ALA A 38 19.28 -18.93 13.32
N ALA A 39 18.10 -18.43 13.69
CA ALA A 39 17.93 -17.08 14.21
C ALA A 39 18.82 -16.93 15.45
N ARG A 40 19.85 -16.08 15.34
CA ARG A 40 20.80 -15.84 16.44
C ARG A 40 20.33 -14.77 17.43
N THR A 41 19.18 -14.18 17.17
CA THR A 41 18.65 -13.03 17.90
C THR A 41 17.26 -13.36 18.44
N ILE A 42 17.12 -13.25 19.76
CA ILE A 42 15.81 -13.25 20.42
C ILE A 42 15.23 -11.84 20.25
N THR A 43 14.00 -11.74 19.74
CA THR A 43 13.36 -10.45 19.55
C THR A 43 13.08 -9.77 20.88
N GLY A 44 13.34 -8.47 20.92
CA GLY A 44 13.02 -7.66 22.09
C GLY A 44 11.53 -7.33 22.15
N PRO A 45 11.10 -6.57 23.19
CA PRO A 45 9.74 -6.04 23.24
C PRO A 45 9.47 -5.13 22.04
N ALA A 46 8.19 -5.03 21.66
CA ALA A 46 7.75 -4.13 20.60
C ALA A 46 8.11 -2.67 20.96
N ASN A 47 8.65 -1.94 19.99
CA ASN A 47 9.02 -0.54 20.15
C ASN A 47 8.18 0.32 19.21
N LEU A 48 7.62 1.43 19.73
CA LEU A 48 6.79 2.34 18.95
C LEU A 48 7.55 2.96 17.76
N GLN A 49 8.87 3.10 17.85
CA GLN A 49 9.70 3.59 16.75
C GLN A 49 9.82 2.61 15.57
N ASN A 50 9.42 1.34 15.76
CA ASN A 50 9.28 0.37 14.67
C ASN A 50 7.88 0.37 14.04
N GLN A 51 6.98 1.29 14.44
CA GLN A 51 5.63 1.35 13.87
C GLN A 51 5.69 1.54 12.35
N GLY A 52 5.05 0.63 11.62
CA GLY A 52 5.05 0.65 10.15
C GLY A 52 6.28 0.01 9.50
N ALA A 53 7.26 -0.47 10.29
CA ALA A 53 8.42 -1.19 9.78
C ALA A 53 8.08 -2.67 9.50
N ILE A 54 7.22 -2.93 8.52
CA ILE A 54 6.78 -4.27 8.16
C ILE A 54 6.43 -4.34 6.68
N ASP A 55 6.80 -5.44 6.01
CA ASP A 55 6.35 -5.71 4.65
C ASP A 55 6.24 -7.21 4.37
N TRP A 56 5.29 -7.57 3.52
CA TRP A 56 5.01 -8.95 3.10
C TRP A 56 5.33 -9.12 1.61
N GLY A 57 6.33 -9.97 1.33
CA GLY A 57 6.74 -10.29 -0.02
C GLY A 57 5.91 -11.41 -0.66
N HIS A 58 5.81 -11.36 -2.00
CA HIS A 58 5.09 -12.34 -2.83
C HIS A 58 5.62 -13.78 -2.70
N HIS A 59 6.88 -13.94 -2.28
CA HIS A 59 7.52 -15.22 -1.99
C HIS A 59 7.05 -15.87 -0.66
N GLY A 60 6.09 -15.25 0.04
CA GLY A 60 5.54 -15.78 1.30
C GLY A 60 6.43 -15.56 2.52
N LEU A 61 7.30 -14.54 2.49
CA LEU A 61 8.07 -14.14 3.66
C LEU A 61 7.58 -12.77 4.16
N LEU A 62 7.51 -12.65 5.47
CA LEU A 62 7.22 -11.41 6.17
C LEU A 62 8.51 -10.87 6.77
N ALA A 63 8.82 -9.60 6.57
CA ALA A 63 9.91 -8.93 7.26
C ALA A 63 9.36 -7.83 8.16
N TYR A 64 9.88 -7.70 9.38
CA TYR A 64 9.53 -6.60 10.27
C TYR A 64 10.73 -6.12 11.09
N GLY A 65 10.71 -4.85 11.45
CA GLY A 65 11.69 -4.24 12.34
C GLY A 65 11.45 -4.61 13.80
N SER A 66 12.50 -5.05 14.49
CA SER A 66 12.52 -5.34 15.91
C SER A 66 13.71 -4.61 16.54
N ASN A 67 13.45 -3.46 17.16
CA ASN A 67 14.47 -2.52 17.59
C ASN A 67 15.38 -2.12 16.40
N TYR A 68 16.68 -2.41 16.47
CA TYR A 68 17.66 -2.12 15.43
C TYR A 68 17.94 -3.32 14.50
N THR A 69 17.14 -4.39 14.59
CA THR A 69 17.25 -5.55 13.71
C THR A 69 16.02 -5.70 12.82
N ILE A 70 16.15 -6.41 11.70
CA ILE A 70 15.03 -6.89 10.89
C ILE A 70 14.94 -8.39 11.03
N VAL A 71 13.74 -8.89 11.28
CA VAL A 71 13.45 -10.32 11.39
C VAL A 71 12.64 -10.75 10.18
N VAL A 72 13.09 -11.81 9.51
CA VAL A 72 12.39 -12.42 8.38
C VAL A 72 11.75 -13.71 8.82
N ILE A 73 10.44 -13.82 8.62
CA ILE A 73 9.61 -14.96 8.98
C ILE A 73 9.13 -15.65 7.70
N ASP A 74 9.27 -16.97 7.65
CA ASP A 74 8.53 -17.81 6.72
C ASP A 74 7.08 -17.92 7.20
N THR A 75 6.14 -17.36 6.43
CA THR A 75 4.73 -17.30 6.82
C THR A 75 4.03 -18.66 6.78
N LYS A 76 4.57 -19.65 6.05
CA LYS A 76 3.98 -21.00 6.00
C LYS A 76 4.18 -21.75 7.31
N ASN A 77 5.37 -21.61 7.89
CA ASN A 77 5.75 -22.32 9.12
C ASN A 77 5.73 -21.41 10.36
N VAL A 78 5.54 -20.10 10.16
CA VAL A 78 5.57 -19.06 11.20
C VAL A 78 6.89 -19.14 11.99
N GLN A 79 8.01 -19.31 11.27
CA GLN A 79 9.35 -19.44 11.87
C GLN A 79 10.26 -18.30 11.41
N PRO A 80 11.08 -17.71 12.31
CA PRO A 80 12.14 -16.81 11.90
C PRO A 80 13.22 -17.59 11.15
N ILE A 81 13.56 -17.13 9.95
CA ILE A 81 14.55 -17.78 9.06
C ILE A 81 15.80 -16.93 8.81
N GLN A 82 15.74 -15.64 9.11
CA GLN A 82 16.87 -14.71 8.97
C GLN A 82 16.72 -13.53 9.94
N CYS A 83 17.86 -12.98 10.38
CA CYS A 83 17.93 -11.75 11.14
C CYS A 83 19.02 -10.84 10.56
N LEU A 84 18.67 -9.59 10.26
CA LEU A 84 19.56 -8.57 9.70
C LEU A 84 19.87 -7.53 10.78
N ASP A 85 21.14 -7.30 11.10
CA ASP A 85 21.55 -6.69 12.38
C ASP A 85 22.51 -5.50 12.28
N LYS A 86 22.56 -4.84 11.12
CA LYS A 86 23.52 -3.74 10.85
C LYS A 86 23.02 -2.33 11.18
N HIS A 87 21.73 -2.12 11.39
CA HIS A 87 21.26 -0.82 11.84
C HIS A 87 21.80 -0.53 13.25
N LYS A 88 22.13 0.75 13.48
CA LYS A 88 22.63 1.24 14.78
C LYS A 88 21.55 1.99 15.57
N SER A 89 20.39 2.18 14.97
CA SER A 89 19.22 2.83 15.56
C SER A 89 17.96 2.05 15.20
N MET A 90 16.83 2.42 15.81
CA MET A 90 15.56 1.72 15.59
C MET A 90 15.14 1.76 14.13
N VAL A 91 14.82 0.59 13.57
CA VAL A 91 14.36 0.40 12.19
C VAL A 91 12.94 0.96 12.05
N ASN A 92 12.70 1.92 11.17
CA ASN A 92 11.38 2.54 11.06
C ASN A 92 10.64 2.24 9.74
N LYS A 93 11.33 1.72 8.71
CA LYS A 93 10.70 1.17 7.50
C LYS A 93 11.39 -0.10 7.04
N VAL A 94 10.61 -0.98 6.41
CA VAL A 94 11.05 -2.24 5.80
C VAL A 94 10.25 -2.41 4.51
N LEU A 95 10.90 -2.76 3.40
CA LEU A 95 10.28 -2.87 2.09
C LEU A 95 10.97 -3.97 1.25
N TRP A 96 10.21 -4.96 0.79
CA TRP A 96 10.65 -5.98 -0.15
C TRP A 96 10.79 -5.43 -1.55
N GLU A 97 11.78 -5.93 -2.30
CA GLU A 97 11.83 -5.74 -3.74
C GLU A 97 10.58 -6.33 -4.40
N ARG A 98 9.89 -5.52 -5.20
CA ARG A 98 8.67 -5.93 -5.93
C ARG A 98 8.98 -6.55 -7.30
N SER A 99 10.22 -6.45 -7.80
CA SER A 99 10.57 -6.94 -9.13
C SER A 99 10.51 -8.47 -9.20
N ASN A 100 9.61 -8.95 -10.04
CA ASN A 100 9.58 -10.33 -10.54
C ASN A 100 9.63 -10.33 -12.08
N ARG A 101 10.16 -9.27 -12.71
CA ARG A 101 10.27 -9.22 -14.17
C ARG A 101 11.45 -10.07 -14.60
N ASN A 102 11.13 -11.25 -15.13
CA ASN A 102 11.94 -12.08 -16.02
C ASN A 102 13.45 -11.96 -15.77
N LYS A 103 13.90 -12.27 -14.55
CA LYS A 103 15.29 -12.71 -14.39
C LYS A 103 15.40 -13.96 -15.27
N ALA A 104 16.34 -13.95 -16.21
CA ALA A 104 16.62 -15.14 -17.01
C ALA A 104 16.77 -16.34 -16.05
N ALA A 105 16.36 -17.54 -16.48
CA ALA A 105 16.29 -18.71 -15.61
C ALA A 105 17.61 -19.05 -14.86
N ASP A 106 18.74 -18.51 -15.32
CA ASP A 106 20.08 -18.66 -14.75
C ASP A 106 20.51 -17.58 -13.74
N GLU A 107 19.78 -16.47 -13.59
CA GLU A 107 20.13 -15.46 -12.58
C GLU A 107 19.59 -15.91 -11.22
N PRO A 108 20.45 -16.16 -10.20
CA PRO A 108 19.98 -16.57 -8.90
C PRO A 108 19.02 -15.51 -8.36
N SER A 109 17.85 -15.96 -7.89
CA SER A 109 16.82 -15.07 -7.35
C SER A 109 17.41 -14.26 -6.19
N SER A 110 17.85 -13.04 -6.46
CA SER A 110 18.36 -12.16 -5.42
C SER A 110 17.19 -11.69 -4.58
N LEU A 111 17.03 -12.28 -3.39
CA LEU A 111 16.04 -11.83 -2.44
C LEU A 111 16.53 -10.53 -1.79
N GLN A 112 16.06 -9.39 -2.31
CA GLN A 112 16.45 -8.07 -1.82
C GLN A 112 15.37 -7.46 -0.92
N LEU A 113 15.83 -6.77 0.10
CA LEU A 113 15.02 -5.99 1.03
C LEU A 113 15.71 -4.65 1.23
N VAL A 114 14.93 -3.59 1.43
CA VAL A 114 15.43 -2.31 1.90
C VAL A 114 14.83 -2.02 3.27
N SER A 115 15.64 -1.46 4.16
CA SER A 115 15.15 -0.94 5.45
C SER A 115 15.76 0.41 5.74
N SER A 116 15.13 1.16 6.63
CA SER A 116 15.67 2.41 7.14
C SER A 116 15.58 2.49 8.66
N ASP A 117 16.40 3.36 9.26
CA ASP A 117 16.35 3.65 10.68
C ASP A 117 16.02 5.11 11.01
N THR A 118 15.76 5.35 12.30
CA THR A 118 15.43 6.67 12.85
C THR A 118 16.53 7.72 12.71
N THR A 119 17.74 7.34 12.29
CA THR A 119 18.84 8.26 11.98
C THR A 119 19.01 8.53 10.49
N GLY A 120 18.10 8.01 9.66
CA GLY A 120 18.06 8.25 8.21
C GLY A 120 18.98 7.36 7.39
N HIS A 121 19.61 6.34 7.99
CA HIS A 121 20.34 5.34 7.21
C HIS A 121 19.35 4.42 6.51
N ILE A 122 19.57 4.18 5.23
CA ILE A 122 18.84 3.22 4.42
C ILE A 122 19.82 2.11 4.04
N ILE A 123 19.48 0.85 4.32
CA ILE A 123 20.31 -0.30 3.99
C ILE A 123 19.57 -1.17 2.98
N VAL A 124 20.26 -1.49 1.88
CA VAL A 124 19.83 -2.48 0.89
C VAL A 124 20.48 -3.80 1.27
N TRP A 125 19.68 -4.84 1.41
CA TRP A 125 20.10 -6.15 1.90
C TRP A 125 20.11 -7.20 0.80
N ASP A 126 21.08 -8.10 0.93
CA ASP A 126 20.95 -9.47 0.44
C ASP A 126 20.39 -10.31 1.59
N VAL A 127 19.13 -10.71 1.51
CA VAL A 127 18.48 -11.43 2.61
C VAL A 127 18.99 -12.87 2.71
N VAL A 128 19.35 -13.48 1.58
CA VAL A 128 19.87 -14.86 1.57
C VAL A 128 21.20 -14.91 2.32
N LEU A 129 22.10 -13.96 2.03
CA LEU A 129 23.42 -13.89 2.66
C LEU A 129 23.40 -13.19 4.02
N GLY A 130 22.35 -12.46 4.36
CA GLY A 130 22.27 -11.64 5.56
C GLY A 130 23.21 -10.42 5.54
N ASN A 131 23.68 -10.02 4.35
CA ASN A 131 24.70 -9.00 4.18
C ASN A 131 24.12 -7.69 3.64
N PRO A 132 24.60 -6.52 4.10
CA PRO A 132 24.28 -5.25 3.48
C PRO A 132 24.99 -5.13 2.12
N ARG A 133 24.24 -4.86 1.04
CA ARG A 133 24.77 -4.59 -0.31
C ARG A 133 25.22 -3.13 -0.44
N THR A 134 24.38 -2.22 0.05
CA THR A 134 24.60 -0.77 -0.04
C THR A 134 24.00 -0.10 1.19
N VAL A 135 24.64 0.98 1.64
CA VAL A 135 24.11 1.88 2.66
C VAL A 135 23.99 3.26 2.04
N LEU A 136 22.83 3.87 2.15
CA LEU A 136 22.49 5.19 1.64
C LEU A 136 22.09 6.08 2.81
N GLN A 137 22.34 7.38 2.69
CA GLN A 137 21.91 8.33 3.70
C GLN A 137 21.77 9.72 3.10
N GLU A 138 20.69 10.40 3.44
CA GLU A 138 20.49 11.83 3.19
C GLU A 138 19.92 12.45 4.47
N GLY A 139 20.70 13.32 5.10
CA GLY A 139 20.36 13.90 6.40
C GLY A 139 20.42 12.89 7.54
N ASN A 140 19.80 13.26 8.67
CA ASN A 140 19.88 12.52 9.94
C ASN A 140 18.51 12.31 10.60
N LYS A 141 17.44 12.34 9.80
CA LYS A 141 16.05 12.23 10.26
C LYS A 141 15.43 10.91 9.80
N PRO A 142 14.44 10.36 10.53
CA PRO A 142 13.74 9.14 10.15
C PRO A 142 13.11 9.29 8.76
N ILE A 143 13.24 8.25 7.93
CA ILE A 143 12.60 8.22 6.61
C ILE A 143 11.09 8.08 6.78
N LEU A 144 10.31 8.95 6.14
CA LEU A 144 8.85 8.93 6.25
C LEU A 144 8.23 7.80 5.46
N ASP A 145 8.77 7.52 4.27
CA ASP A 145 8.28 6.46 3.41
C ASP A 145 9.29 6.04 2.35
N MET A 146 9.13 4.83 1.80
CA MET A 146 9.98 4.32 0.72
C MET A 146 9.16 3.47 -0.25
N GLU A 147 9.47 3.56 -1.53
CA GLU A 147 8.85 2.73 -2.57
C GLU A 147 9.86 2.44 -3.68
N TRP A 148 9.82 1.22 -4.24
CA TRP A 148 10.58 0.88 -5.44
C TRP A 148 9.96 1.53 -6.66
N VAL A 149 10.76 2.22 -7.48
CA VAL A 149 10.25 2.86 -8.68
C VAL A 149 10.04 1.80 -9.76
N SER A 150 8.81 1.64 -10.24
CA SER A 150 8.48 0.67 -11.28
C SER A 150 8.03 1.38 -12.57
N GLY A 151 7.94 0.62 -13.67
CA GLY A 151 7.40 1.14 -14.95
C GLY A 151 8.33 2.04 -15.76
N PHE A 152 9.60 2.17 -15.37
CA PHE A 152 10.65 2.80 -16.16
C PHE A 152 11.72 1.78 -16.56
N ASP A 153 12.38 2.00 -17.69
CA ASP A 153 13.57 1.23 -18.06
C ASP A 153 14.65 1.41 -16.99
N ASN A 154 15.22 0.30 -16.52
CA ASN A 154 16.15 0.25 -15.37
C ASN A 154 15.56 0.73 -14.03
N GLY A 155 14.24 0.92 -13.92
CA GLY A 155 13.58 1.31 -12.67
C GLY A 155 13.71 0.27 -11.54
N GLU A 156 13.95 -1.00 -11.88
CA GLU A 156 14.01 -2.12 -10.91
C GLU A 156 15.08 -1.97 -9.82
N GLN A 157 16.06 -1.10 -10.01
CA GLN A 157 17.10 -0.79 -9.03
C GLN A 157 17.04 0.67 -8.56
N MET A 158 15.88 1.31 -8.71
CA MET A 158 15.62 2.68 -8.30
C MET A 158 14.72 2.69 -7.07
N LEU A 159 15.15 3.41 -6.04
CA LEU A 159 14.43 3.54 -4.79
C LEU A 159 14.02 5.00 -4.59
N ALA A 160 12.74 5.24 -4.39
CA ALA A 160 12.23 6.52 -3.92
C ALA A 160 12.19 6.51 -2.38
N ALA A 161 12.78 7.54 -1.77
CA ALA A 161 12.76 7.73 -0.33
C ALA A 161 12.19 9.12 0.01
N LEU A 162 11.19 9.15 0.88
CA LEU A 162 10.57 10.37 1.38
C LEU A 162 11.24 10.80 2.68
N HIS A 163 11.94 11.93 2.64
CA HIS A 163 12.61 12.54 3.76
C HIS A 163 11.77 13.67 4.35
N PRO A 164 11.67 13.76 5.70
CA PRO A 164 10.93 14.83 6.34
C PRO A 164 11.63 16.20 6.16
N PRO A 165 10.87 17.29 6.07
CA PRO A 165 9.40 17.32 6.10
C PRO A 165 8.77 17.11 4.72
N TYR A 166 9.53 17.23 3.62
CA TYR A 166 8.95 17.55 2.32
C TYR A 166 9.80 17.16 1.10
N ALA A 167 10.79 16.28 1.28
CA ALA A 167 11.76 15.99 0.22
C ALA A 167 11.63 14.56 -0.30
N LEU A 168 11.42 14.40 -1.61
CA LEU A 168 11.54 13.11 -2.28
C LEU A 168 12.94 12.98 -2.88
N VAL A 169 13.62 11.87 -2.60
CA VAL A 169 14.95 11.55 -3.13
C VAL A 169 14.88 10.26 -3.93
N ILE A 170 15.43 10.26 -5.14
CA ILE A 170 15.55 9.06 -5.97
C ILE A 170 16.99 8.58 -5.93
N TRP A 171 17.15 7.31 -5.56
CA TRP A 171 18.42 6.62 -5.44
C TRP A 171 18.56 5.59 -6.54
N ASP A 172 19.73 5.59 -7.19
CA ASP A 172 20.19 4.48 -8.01
C ASP A 172 20.97 3.52 -7.10
N ILE A 173 20.36 2.37 -6.80
CA ILE A 173 20.94 1.38 -5.90
C ILE A 173 22.16 0.70 -6.54
N ARG A 174 22.15 0.51 -7.86
CA ARG A 174 23.23 -0.14 -8.61
C ARG A 174 24.48 0.72 -8.60
N ASN A 175 24.33 2.00 -8.92
CA ASN A 175 25.44 2.95 -8.96
C ASN A 175 25.75 3.56 -7.59
N LYS A 176 24.90 3.35 -6.59
CA LYS A 176 25.01 3.88 -5.22
C LYS A 176 25.03 5.41 -5.21
N THR A 177 24.28 6.02 -6.12
CA THR A 177 24.23 7.47 -6.31
C THR A 177 22.83 8.01 -6.09
N LYS A 178 22.75 9.27 -5.68
CA LYS A 178 21.51 10.04 -5.70
C LYS A 178 21.30 10.55 -7.12
N LEU A 179 20.21 10.15 -7.77
CA LEU A 179 19.85 10.68 -9.09
C LEU A 179 19.44 12.14 -8.97
N TRP A 180 18.45 12.40 -8.11
CA TRP A 180 18.00 13.75 -7.83
C TRP A 180 17.17 13.83 -6.55
N LYS A 181 16.91 15.08 -6.14
CA LYS A 181 16.08 15.44 -4.98
C LYS A 181 15.09 16.53 -5.39
N LYS A 182 13.82 16.34 -5.02
CA LYS A 182 12.77 17.37 -5.13
C LYS A 182 12.32 17.78 -3.73
N THR A 183 12.27 19.07 -3.51
CA THR A 183 11.68 19.68 -2.31
C THR A 183 10.30 20.22 -2.68
N TYR A 184 9.28 19.84 -1.93
CA TYR A 184 7.91 20.33 -2.08
C TYR A 184 7.60 21.44 -1.05
N THR A 185 6.52 22.18 -1.29
CA THR A 185 6.06 23.24 -0.37
C THR A 185 5.27 22.69 0.82
N GLU A 186 4.61 21.55 0.64
CA GLU A 186 3.76 20.92 1.66
C GLU A 186 4.57 19.98 2.55
N THR A 187 4.13 19.83 3.81
CA THR A 187 4.65 18.76 4.67
C THR A 187 4.06 17.43 4.22
N LEU A 188 4.92 16.55 3.76
CA LEU A 188 4.59 15.24 3.23
C LEU A 188 4.60 14.21 4.36
N VAL A 189 3.73 13.20 4.25
CA VAL A 189 3.55 12.13 5.23
C VAL A 189 3.87 10.77 4.61
N SER A 190 3.30 10.47 3.45
CA SER A 190 3.53 9.26 2.68
C SER A 190 3.35 9.54 1.18
N PHE A 191 3.70 8.58 0.33
CA PHE A 191 3.46 8.69 -1.11
C PHE A 191 3.15 7.34 -1.73
N SER A 192 2.61 7.35 -2.95
CA SER A 192 2.36 6.14 -3.74
C SER A 192 2.50 6.45 -5.23
N PHE A 193 3.18 5.59 -5.98
CA PHE A 193 3.19 5.65 -7.45
C PHE A 193 1.90 5.09 -8.05
N ASP A 194 1.44 5.67 -9.16
CA ASP A 194 0.33 5.09 -9.94
C ASP A 194 0.85 3.82 -10.66
N PRO A 195 0.34 2.62 -10.34
CA PRO A 195 0.84 1.36 -10.89
C PRO A 195 0.54 1.21 -12.39
N PHE A 196 -0.34 2.04 -12.94
CA PHE A 196 -0.71 2.02 -14.35
C PHE A 196 -0.10 3.18 -15.15
N THR A 197 0.38 4.22 -14.47
CA THR A 197 0.96 5.42 -15.09
C THR A 197 2.21 5.85 -14.34
N PRO A 198 3.41 5.38 -14.71
CA PRO A 198 4.64 5.60 -13.94
C PRO A 198 5.03 7.07 -13.74
N SER A 199 4.52 7.98 -14.60
CA SER A 199 4.76 9.42 -14.45
C SER A 199 3.91 10.08 -13.36
N LYS A 200 2.96 9.35 -12.77
CA LYS A 200 2.05 9.88 -11.75
C LYS A 200 2.39 9.33 -10.38
N LEU A 201 2.36 10.21 -9.39
CA LEU A 201 2.39 9.85 -7.98
C LEU A 201 1.47 10.76 -7.18
N ALA A 202 1.04 10.27 -6.03
CA ALA A 202 0.24 11.00 -5.08
C ALA A 202 0.97 11.02 -3.74
N PHE A 203 0.92 12.17 -3.07
CA PHE A 203 1.38 12.32 -1.69
C PHE A 203 0.19 12.52 -0.76
N LEU A 204 0.31 11.92 0.42
CA LEU A 204 -0.44 12.32 1.59
C LEU A 204 0.30 13.48 2.26
N CYS A 205 -0.35 14.62 2.41
CA CYS A 205 0.17 15.76 3.16
C CYS A 205 -0.58 15.91 4.49
N SER A 206 -0.15 16.83 5.33
CA SER A 206 -0.82 17.11 6.62
C SER A 206 -2.29 17.53 6.49
N ASP A 207 -2.66 18.24 5.42
CA ASP A 207 -4.00 18.81 5.23
C ASP A 207 -4.62 18.56 3.85
N CYS A 208 -3.90 17.94 2.92
CA CYS A 208 -4.38 17.67 1.56
C CYS A 208 -3.74 16.43 0.93
N LEU A 209 -4.27 16.03 -0.21
CA LEU A 209 -3.58 15.16 -1.17
C LEU A 209 -2.84 16.03 -2.18
N LEU A 210 -1.67 15.60 -2.62
CA LEU A 210 -0.89 16.30 -3.63
C LEU A 210 -0.57 15.36 -4.78
N PHE A 211 -1.04 15.69 -5.99
CA PHE A 211 -0.81 14.89 -7.19
C PHE A 211 0.28 15.49 -8.05
N VAL A 212 1.22 14.66 -8.48
CA VAL A 212 2.29 15.00 -9.42
C VAL A 212 2.15 14.09 -10.63
N ASP A 213 2.20 14.64 -11.84
CA ASP A 213 1.94 13.93 -13.10
C ASP A 213 3.12 13.98 -14.09
N ASP A 214 4.21 14.67 -13.74
CA ASP A 214 5.42 14.82 -14.53
C ASP A 214 6.65 14.10 -13.94
N PHE A 215 6.45 13.01 -13.18
CA PHE A 215 7.56 12.22 -12.63
C PHE A 215 8.34 11.50 -13.73
N THR A 216 9.67 11.63 -13.68
CA THR A 216 10.61 10.89 -14.53
C THR A 216 11.91 10.61 -13.78
N LEU A 217 12.63 9.57 -14.17
CA LEU A 217 13.96 9.29 -13.59
C LEU A 217 15.03 10.28 -14.06
N SER A 218 14.93 10.81 -15.29
CA SER A 218 15.95 11.66 -15.90
C SER A 218 15.88 13.12 -15.47
N LYS A 219 14.72 13.61 -15.04
CA LYS A 219 14.50 15.01 -14.69
C LYS A 219 13.64 15.13 -13.44
N VAL A 220 14.06 16.05 -12.57
CA VAL A 220 13.29 16.47 -11.40
C VAL A 220 11.93 17.02 -11.83
N PRO A 221 10.82 16.60 -11.20
CA PRO A 221 9.49 17.17 -11.43
C PRO A 221 9.52 18.70 -11.36
N SER A 222 8.95 19.35 -12.36
CA SER A 222 9.02 20.80 -12.51
C SER A 222 8.04 21.52 -11.60
N SER A 223 6.81 20.99 -11.50
CA SER A 223 5.75 21.54 -10.67
C SER A 223 5.91 21.16 -9.19
N ASN A 224 5.12 21.77 -8.31
CA ASN A 224 4.94 21.30 -6.93
C ASN A 224 3.74 20.36 -6.81
N GLY A 225 3.12 19.94 -7.92
CA GLY A 225 1.89 19.16 -7.92
C GLY A 225 0.62 20.01 -7.73
N ARG A 226 -0.52 19.34 -7.87
CA ARG A 226 -1.87 19.89 -7.67
C ARG A 226 -2.44 19.42 -6.36
N LYS A 227 -2.92 20.36 -5.55
CA LYS A 227 -3.51 20.07 -4.24
C LYS A 227 -4.97 19.68 -4.40
N PHE A 228 -5.38 18.68 -3.64
CA PHE A 228 -6.75 18.27 -3.54
C PHE A 228 -7.12 18.09 -2.08
N TYR A 229 -8.22 18.72 -1.68
CA TYR A 229 -8.74 18.67 -0.34
C TYR A 229 -9.91 17.71 -0.28
N ILE A 230 -9.99 17.00 0.83
CA ILE A 230 -11.10 16.12 1.13
C ILE A 230 -12.06 16.92 2.02
N SER A 231 -13.27 17.15 1.51
CA SER A 231 -14.31 17.89 2.23
C SER A 231 -15.36 16.93 2.76
N SER A 232 -15.80 17.12 4.01
CA SER A 232 -16.97 16.43 4.56
C SER A 232 -18.04 17.46 4.92
N PRO A 233 -19.19 17.52 4.22
CA PRO A 233 -20.26 18.43 4.58
C PRO A 233 -20.87 18.05 5.94
N ARG A 234 -21.18 19.10 6.70
CA ARG A 234 -21.66 19.04 8.09
C ARG A 234 -22.93 18.20 8.20
N SER A 235 -22.97 17.32 9.20
CA SER A 235 -24.25 16.91 9.78
C SER A 235 -24.85 18.11 10.50
N ASN A 236 -25.99 18.63 10.03
CA ASN A 236 -26.76 19.60 10.80
C ASN A 236 -27.15 18.95 12.16
N PRO A 237 -26.73 19.49 13.33
CA PRO A 237 -27.13 18.93 14.63
C PRO A 237 -28.62 19.16 14.94
N SER A 238 -29.32 19.95 14.12
CA SER A 238 -30.72 20.33 14.34
C SER A 238 -31.75 19.25 13.98
N ALA A 239 -31.34 18.10 13.43
CA ALA A 239 -32.28 17.03 13.07
C ALA A 239 -32.38 15.89 14.11
N SER A 240 -31.57 15.87 15.17
CA SER A 240 -31.63 14.82 16.22
C SER A 240 -32.49 15.17 17.44
N SER A 241 -33.15 16.34 17.45
CA SER A 241 -33.98 16.76 18.60
C SER A 241 -35.44 16.30 18.56
N ALA A 242 -35.82 15.39 17.67
CA ALA A 242 -37.20 14.90 17.58
C ALA A 242 -37.26 13.36 17.58
N ARG A 243 -36.90 12.74 18.71
CA ARG A 243 -37.52 11.50 19.22
C ARG A 243 -36.98 11.19 20.61
N GLY A 244 -37.53 11.88 21.60
CA GLY A 244 -37.57 11.33 22.94
C GLY A 244 -38.55 10.17 22.97
N SER A 245 -38.09 8.98 23.33
CA SER A 245 -38.89 8.00 24.07
C SER A 245 -37.98 6.95 24.68
N ILE A 246 -38.17 6.81 25.99
CA ILE A 246 -37.55 5.89 26.92
C ILE A 246 -37.96 4.46 26.56
N SER A 247 -37.01 3.53 26.35
CA SER A 247 -37.11 2.16 26.86
C SER A 247 -35.89 1.28 26.50
N ASN A 248 -35.31 0.71 27.56
CA ASN A 248 -34.75 -0.64 27.68
C ASN A 248 -33.34 -0.97 27.14
N LEU A 249 -32.51 -1.30 28.12
CA LEU A 249 -31.15 -1.83 28.07
C LEU A 249 -31.12 -3.26 27.50
N THR A 250 -30.92 -3.42 26.19
CA THR A 250 -30.38 -4.68 25.60
C THR A 250 -29.77 -4.53 24.19
N SER A 251 -29.59 -3.33 23.62
CA SER A 251 -29.33 -3.14 22.17
C SER A 251 -27.98 -2.50 21.79
N VAL A 252 -26.99 -2.45 22.69
CA VAL A 252 -25.74 -1.67 22.47
C VAL A 252 -25.03 -2.00 21.15
N GLY A 253 -25.02 -3.28 20.72
CA GLY A 253 -24.37 -3.69 19.47
C GLY A 253 -25.15 -3.41 18.17
N LEU A 254 -26.48 -3.24 18.23
CA LEU A 254 -27.30 -2.97 17.04
C LEU A 254 -27.38 -1.46 16.75
N GLU A 255 -27.42 -0.62 17.79
CA GLU A 255 -27.40 0.83 17.64
C GLU A 255 -26.06 1.35 17.13
N GLU A 256 -24.94 0.77 17.60
CA GLU A 256 -23.61 1.14 17.13
C GLU A 256 -23.43 0.78 15.65
N LYS A 257 -23.88 -0.41 15.24
CA LYS A 257 -23.86 -0.87 13.84
C LYS A 257 -24.73 0.01 12.92
N GLN A 258 -25.87 0.49 13.42
CA GLN A 258 -26.75 1.41 12.69
C GLN A 258 -26.10 2.81 12.57
N ARG A 259 -25.48 3.33 13.63
CA ARG A 259 -24.73 4.60 13.62
C ARG A 259 -23.53 4.54 12.68
N THR A 260 -22.77 3.45 12.69
CA THR A 260 -21.65 3.23 11.75
C THR A 260 -22.16 3.21 10.31
N ARG A 261 -23.27 2.50 10.02
CA ARG A 261 -23.86 2.44 8.68
C ARG A 261 -24.41 3.80 8.20
N ASP A 262 -25.00 4.59 9.09
CA ASP A 262 -25.52 5.91 8.74
C ASP A 262 -24.41 6.95 8.58
N ARG A 263 -23.32 6.84 9.36
CA ARG A 263 -22.06 7.58 9.14
C ARG A 263 -21.44 7.19 7.79
N LEU A 264 -21.37 5.90 7.48
CA LEU A 264 -20.86 5.36 6.22
C LEU A 264 -21.60 5.93 5.00
N ARG A 265 -22.94 5.88 5.03
CA ARG A 265 -23.79 6.42 3.96
C ARG A 265 -23.62 7.92 3.76
N ARG A 266 -23.38 8.68 4.85
CA ARG A 266 -23.02 10.09 4.75
C ARG A 266 -21.68 10.25 4.06
N LEU A 267 -20.62 9.62 4.57
CA LEU A 267 -19.28 9.73 3.99
C LEU A 267 -19.23 9.39 2.49
N MET A 268 -19.98 8.37 2.05
CA MET A 268 -20.06 8.02 0.62
C MET A 268 -20.74 9.08 -0.25
N LYS A 269 -21.71 9.82 0.28
CA LYS A 269 -22.51 10.77 -0.51
C LYS A 269 -21.85 12.15 -0.64
N ASP A 270 -20.95 12.44 0.28
CA ASP A 270 -20.65 13.79 0.69
C ASP A 270 -19.15 14.10 0.65
N LEU A 271 -18.29 13.08 0.56
CA LEU A 271 -16.85 13.25 0.48
C LEU A 271 -16.42 13.56 -0.97
N VAL A 272 -16.18 14.85 -1.23
CA VAL A 272 -15.72 15.34 -2.52
C VAL A 272 -14.26 15.79 -2.41
N VAL A 273 -13.49 15.38 -3.42
CA VAL A 273 -12.09 15.74 -3.57
C VAL A 273 -12.01 16.93 -4.54
N GLY A 274 -11.41 18.05 -4.14
CA GLY A 274 -11.41 19.27 -4.96
C GLY A 274 -10.20 20.16 -4.74
N GLU A 275 -9.88 21.01 -5.71
CA GLU A 275 -8.70 21.89 -5.67
C GLU A 275 -8.87 23.10 -4.74
N THR A 276 -10.11 23.45 -4.40
CA THR A 276 -10.43 24.55 -3.50
C THR A 276 -10.29 24.13 -2.04
N LYS A 277 -9.50 24.89 -1.26
CA LYS A 277 -9.38 24.66 0.18
C LYS A 277 -10.75 24.86 0.87
N PRO A 278 -11.29 23.84 1.57
CA PRO A 278 -12.58 23.95 2.26
C PRO A 278 -12.49 24.92 3.44
N LYS A 279 -13.66 25.39 3.90
CA LYS A 279 -13.75 26.27 5.07
C LYS A 279 -13.29 25.50 6.33
N PRO A 280 -12.75 26.21 7.34
CA PRO A 280 -12.12 25.56 8.48
C PRO A 280 -13.04 24.69 9.37
N ASP A 281 -14.36 24.74 9.17
CA ASP A 281 -15.35 23.96 9.93
C ASP A 281 -15.79 22.65 9.24
N ASP A 282 -15.30 22.34 8.03
CA ASP A 282 -15.73 21.22 7.17
C ASP A 282 -14.71 20.07 7.08
N TYR A 283 -13.73 20.02 7.98
CA TYR A 283 -12.67 19.01 7.92
C TYR A 283 -13.14 17.64 8.46
N MET A 284 -13.17 16.63 7.60
CA MET A 284 -12.55 15.37 7.96
C MET A 284 -11.09 15.49 7.54
N THR A 285 -10.21 15.61 8.53
CA THR A 285 -8.85 16.01 8.29
C THR A 285 -8.09 14.83 7.68
N VAL A 286 -7.59 15.02 6.46
CA VAL A 286 -6.52 14.19 5.87
C VAL A 286 -5.41 13.88 6.89
N SER A 287 -5.24 14.74 7.90
CA SER A 287 -4.35 14.56 9.04
C SER A 287 -4.52 13.25 9.83
N GLU A 288 -5.70 12.61 9.82
CA GLU A 288 -5.94 11.33 10.49
C GLU A 288 -5.73 10.12 9.57
N CYS A 289 -5.49 10.36 8.28
CA CYS A 289 -5.18 9.32 7.31
C CYS A 289 -3.82 8.72 7.65
N LEU A 290 -3.78 7.39 7.78
CA LEU A 290 -2.60 6.63 8.14
C LEU A 290 -1.77 6.27 6.91
N GLN A 291 -2.42 6.01 5.78
CA GLN A 291 -1.77 5.62 4.54
C GLN A 291 -2.61 6.00 3.33
N LEU A 292 -1.93 6.41 2.27
CA LEU A 292 -2.47 6.60 0.93
C LEU A 292 -1.81 5.58 0.01
N GLU A 293 -2.61 4.89 -0.80
CA GLU A 293 -2.12 3.89 -1.76
C GLU A 293 -2.95 3.93 -3.05
N TYR A 294 -2.33 3.91 -4.22
CA TYR A 294 -3.05 3.65 -5.46
C TYR A 294 -3.60 2.22 -5.49
N HIS A 295 -4.78 2.04 -6.06
CA HIS A 295 -5.33 0.69 -6.21
C HIS A 295 -4.56 -0.07 -7.30
N HIS A 296 -3.96 -1.20 -6.94
CA HIS A 296 -3.09 -1.97 -7.85
C HIS A 296 -3.82 -2.74 -8.96
N SER A 297 -5.15 -2.92 -8.85
CA SER A 297 -5.95 -3.63 -9.87
C SER A 297 -6.97 -2.76 -10.61
N LEU A 298 -7.20 -1.52 -10.18
CA LEU A 298 -8.23 -0.64 -10.71
C LEU A 298 -7.60 0.72 -11.00
N ARG A 299 -7.66 1.14 -12.25
CA ARG A 299 -7.15 2.44 -12.68
C ARG A 299 -7.95 3.56 -12.01
N HIS A 300 -7.29 4.69 -11.76
CA HIS A 300 -7.94 5.90 -11.24
C HIS A 300 -8.59 5.74 -9.87
N HIS A 301 -8.16 4.75 -9.08
CA HIS A 301 -8.66 4.55 -7.72
C HIS A 301 -7.53 4.72 -6.71
N ILE A 302 -7.81 5.41 -5.60
CA ILE A 302 -6.92 5.53 -4.45
C ILE A 302 -7.63 5.02 -3.20
N LEU A 303 -6.86 4.34 -2.36
CA LEU A 303 -7.24 3.91 -1.03
C LEU A 303 -6.69 4.89 0.00
N LEU A 304 -7.56 5.39 0.87
CA LEU A 304 -7.17 6.14 2.07
C LEU A 304 -7.49 5.32 3.29
N VAL A 305 -6.46 4.97 4.04
CA VAL A 305 -6.57 4.09 5.21
C VAL A 305 -6.65 4.93 6.47
N TYR A 306 -7.73 4.77 7.21
CA TYR A 306 -7.92 5.32 8.54
C TYR A 306 -7.95 4.18 9.57
N ALA A 307 -7.85 4.53 10.85
CA ALA A 307 -7.81 3.54 11.93
C ALA A 307 -9.02 2.58 11.99
N ARG A 308 -10.17 2.97 11.42
CA ARG A 308 -11.43 2.22 11.47
C ARG A 308 -12.09 2.00 10.12
N GLU A 309 -11.54 2.54 9.04
CA GLU A 309 -12.15 2.45 7.71
C GLU A 309 -11.12 2.67 6.61
N VAL A 310 -11.38 2.10 5.44
CA VAL A 310 -10.65 2.38 4.21
C VAL A 310 -11.62 3.06 3.24
N LEU A 311 -11.29 4.26 2.79
CA LEU A 311 -12.05 4.96 1.76
C LEU A 311 -11.49 4.61 0.38
N ILE A 312 -12.38 4.35 -0.57
CA ILE A 312 -12.05 4.12 -1.97
C ILE A 312 -12.49 5.36 -2.74
N LEU A 313 -11.51 6.12 -3.23
CA LEU A 313 -11.71 7.33 -4.02
C LEU A 313 -11.56 7.00 -5.51
N ASP A 314 -12.53 7.42 -6.31
CA ASP A 314 -12.41 7.45 -7.77
C ASP A 314 -11.94 8.85 -8.19
N LEU A 315 -10.79 8.90 -8.86
CA LEU A 315 -10.11 10.11 -9.33
C LEU A 315 -10.67 10.67 -10.65
N HIS A 316 -11.50 9.91 -11.36
CA HIS A 316 -12.16 10.39 -12.57
C HIS A 316 -13.35 11.29 -12.23
N ILE A 317 -14.15 10.88 -11.23
CA ILE A 317 -15.29 11.66 -10.74
C ILE A 317 -14.98 12.46 -9.47
N ASN A 318 -13.79 12.27 -8.88
CA ASN A 318 -13.32 12.94 -7.66
C ASN A 318 -14.25 12.74 -6.45
N GLN A 319 -14.76 11.52 -6.28
CA GLN A 319 -15.72 11.16 -5.23
C GLN A 319 -15.35 9.84 -4.56
N THR A 320 -15.83 9.65 -3.33
CA THR A 320 -15.75 8.36 -2.65
C THR A 320 -16.77 7.39 -3.23
N VAL A 321 -16.29 6.29 -3.79
CA VAL A 321 -17.12 5.25 -4.41
C VAL A 321 -17.33 4.05 -3.49
N GLY A 322 -16.52 3.89 -2.46
CA GLY A 322 -16.63 2.78 -1.53
C GLY A 322 -16.00 3.08 -0.18
N ILE A 323 -16.49 2.41 0.86
CA ILE A 323 -15.90 2.46 2.19
C ILE A 323 -15.92 1.05 2.78
N ILE A 324 -14.76 0.62 3.27
CA ILE A 324 -14.57 -0.67 3.93
C ILE A 324 -14.38 -0.41 5.43
N PRO A 325 -15.38 -0.68 6.29
CA PRO A 325 -15.20 -0.56 7.73
C PRO A 325 -14.26 -1.64 8.26
N LEU A 326 -13.33 -1.26 9.13
CA LEU A 326 -12.37 -2.12 9.81
C LEU A 326 -12.81 -2.35 11.27
N GLU A 327 -13.93 -3.05 11.45
CA GLU A 327 -14.38 -3.48 12.79
C GLU A 327 -13.79 -4.85 13.15
N LYS A 328 -13.22 -4.97 14.35
CA LYS A 328 -12.57 -6.22 14.81
C LYS A 328 -13.49 -7.45 14.80
N THR A 329 -14.79 -7.26 14.96
CA THR A 329 -15.78 -8.35 15.12
C THR A 329 -16.65 -8.58 13.89
N ALA A 330 -16.64 -7.69 12.91
CA ALA A 330 -17.54 -7.72 11.75
C ALA A 330 -16.93 -7.15 10.47
N SER A 331 -15.59 -7.06 10.38
CA SER A 331 -14.91 -6.59 9.18
C SER A 331 -15.33 -7.44 7.98
N PRO A 332 -15.73 -6.83 6.84
CA PRO A 332 -15.96 -7.56 5.59
C PRO A 332 -14.74 -8.39 5.16
N LEU A 333 -13.53 -8.03 5.62
CA LEU A 333 -12.31 -8.79 5.35
C LEU A 333 -12.31 -10.19 5.98
N LEU A 334 -13.15 -10.45 6.99
CA LEU A 334 -13.35 -11.81 7.52
C LEU A 334 -13.96 -12.76 6.49
N GLN A 335 -14.58 -12.26 5.42
CA GLN A 335 -15.13 -13.07 4.33
C GLN A 335 -14.08 -13.40 3.25
N VAL A 336 -12.89 -12.78 3.32
CA VAL A 336 -11.79 -12.98 2.36
C VAL A 336 -10.76 -13.98 2.89
N LEU A 337 -10.79 -14.27 4.19
CA LEU A 337 -10.06 -15.36 4.84
C LEU A 337 -10.84 -16.67 4.72
#